data_AF-A0A1E3B2U4-F1
#
_entry.id   AF-A0A1E3B2U4-F1
#
_cell.length_a   1.000
_cell.length_b   1.000
_cell.length_c   1.000
_cell.angle_alpha   90.00
_cell.angle_beta   90.00
_cell.angle_gamma   90.00
#
_symmetry.space_group_name_H-M   'P 1'
#
loop_
_entity.id
_entity.type
_entity.pdbx_description
1 polymer ?
#
loop_
_entity_poly.entity_id
_entity_poly.type
_entity_poly.pdbx_seq_one_letter_code
_entity_poly.pdbx_strand_id
1 'polypeptide(L)'
;MQPNTFLRLCFGLFLSIFFLASLVQSSPLPQDISSFSETLEARGKKDFFKGAFNKITKKGQCKNTQNELQSNSQSSSSNLENLWKTVPEVKRVATGRTRKYELDPNTPQRFATTEFFGCTIVTVMDGRNVFIGHFAEENHCGKLLTDEATVENVIIGEMENYFNPGAWSSESMAYILYKPQGGASRTATGLDMLKDEMVRGGLRKENVQIKPYAAVGGAMADTSGPKGKVLVDWTKNQGGGNHLAYYAESDRPLYQQNFDAQGNPCAGIAEEECES
;
A
#
# COMPACT_ATOMS: atom_id res chain seq x y z
N MET A 1 63.62 3.26 52.18
CA MET A 1 62.26 2.87 51.77
C MET A 1 61.86 3.74 50.59
N GLN A 2 61.78 3.16 49.38
CA GLN A 2 61.58 3.95 48.16
C GLN A 2 60.10 4.40 48.03
N PRO A 3 59.83 5.69 47.74
CA PRO A 3 58.48 6.28 47.76
C PRO A 3 57.63 5.95 46.51
N ASN A 4 58.09 5.06 45.62
CA ASN A 4 57.47 4.84 44.30
C ASN A 4 56.55 3.61 44.21
N THR A 5 56.49 2.76 45.23
CA THR A 5 55.60 1.58 45.22
C THR A 5 54.16 1.92 45.61
N PHE A 6 53.97 2.84 46.56
CA PHE A 6 52.63 3.22 47.02
C PHE A 6 51.83 3.96 45.93
N LEU A 7 52.47 4.90 45.22
CA LEU A 7 51.82 5.66 44.16
C LEU A 7 51.43 4.78 42.95
N ARG A 8 52.25 3.77 42.63
CA ARG A 8 51.95 2.79 41.57
C ARG A 8 50.80 1.85 41.95
N LEU A 9 50.71 1.49 43.23
CA LEU A 9 49.61 0.66 43.72
C LEU A 9 48.28 1.44 43.71
N CYS A 10 48.31 2.72 44.12
CA CYS A 10 47.13 3.59 44.07
C CYS A 10 46.67 3.89 42.64
N PHE A 11 47.60 4.15 41.70
CA PHE A 11 47.24 4.37 40.28
C PHE A 11 46.70 3.11 39.61
N GLY A 12 47.25 1.93 39.93
CA GLY A 12 46.74 0.65 39.41
C GLY A 12 45.34 0.34 39.92
N LEU A 13 45.06 0.59 41.20
CA LEU A 13 43.74 0.41 41.78
C LEU A 13 42.72 1.40 41.20
N PHE A 14 43.11 2.67 41.01
CA PHE A 14 42.24 3.70 40.43
C PHE A 14 41.88 3.40 38.96
N LEU A 15 42.83 2.90 38.16
CA LEU A 15 42.58 2.47 36.78
C LEU A 15 41.70 1.22 36.70
N SER A 16 41.82 0.28 37.65
CA SER A 16 40.95 -0.91 37.70
C SER A 16 39.49 -0.56 38.06
N ILE A 17 39.28 0.44 38.94
CA ILE A 17 37.95 0.96 39.26
C ILE A 17 37.35 1.72 38.07
N PHE A 18 38.15 2.49 37.34
CA PHE A 18 37.69 3.17 36.12
C PHE A 18 37.31 2.18 35.00
N PHE A 19 38.06 1.08 34.81
CA PHE A 19 37.71 0.04 33.84
C PHE A 19 36.47 -0.76 34.25
N LEU A 20 36.28 -1.03 35.55
CA LEU A 20 35.05 -1.66 36.06
C LEU A 20 33.84 -0.72 35.96
N ALA A 21 34.01 0.59 36.19
CA ALA A 21 32.93 1.57 36.02
C ALA A 21 32.55 1.79 34.54
N SER A 22 33.51 1.64 33.62
CA SER A 22 33.27 1.73 32.17
C SER A 22 32.50 0.50 31.64
N LEU A 23 32.67 -0.67 32.26
CA LEU A 23 31.92 -1.89 31.93
C LEU A 23 30.48 -1.90 32.49
N VAL A 24 30.15 -1.01 33.43
CA VAL A 24 28.79 -0.86 33.99
C VAL A 24 27.94 0.15 33.19
N GLN A 25 28.51 0.90 32.25
CA GLN A 25 27.77 1.83 31.38
C GLN A 25 27.58 1.36 29.92
N SER A 26 28.00 0.15 29.58
CA SER A 26 27.75 -0.47 28.26
C SER A 26 26.89 -1.73 28.35
N SER A 27 25.97 -1.78 29.31
CA SER A 27 24.82 -2.67 29.23
C SER A 27 23.65 -1.83 28.71
N PRO A 28 23.08 -2.11 27.53
CA PRO A 28 21.75 -1.60 27.26
C PRO A 28 20.85 -2.11 28.40
N LEU A 29 20.15 -1.20 29.06
CA LEU A 29 18.99 -1.57 29.86
C LEU A 29 18.15 -2.53 29.02
N PRO A 30 17.72 -3.69 29.55
CA PRO A 30 16.60 -4.39 28.95
C PRO A 30 15.42 -3.44 29.06
N GLN A 31 15.15 -2.68 27.99
CA GLN A 31 13.80 -2.20 27.80
C GLN A 31 12.97 -3.45 27.64
N ASP A 32 12.08 -3.67 28.62
CA ASP A 32 10.94 -4.56 28.51
C ASP A 32 10.23 -4.29 27.18
N ILE A 33 10.60 -5.05 26.15
CA ILE A 33 9.77 -5.36 24.99
C ILE A 33 9.03 -6.63 25.37
N SER A 34 8.28 -6.59 26.47
CA SER A 34 7.35 -7.64 26.88
C SER A 34 5.90 -7.23 26.68
N SER A 35 5.64 -6.15 25.92
CA SER A 35 4.27 -5.67 25.64
C SER A 35 3.94 -5.50 24.16
N PHE A 36 4.86 -5.82 23.24
CA PHE A 36 4.62 -5.69 21.78
C PHE A 36 4.84 -6.97 20.97
N SER A 37 5.43 -8.02 21.55
CA SER A 37 5.52 -9.33 20.90
C SER A 37 4.30 -10.22 21.15
N GLU A 38 3.53 -9.96 22.22
CA GLU A 38 2.36 -10.78 22.57
C GLU A 38 1.11 -10.51 21.71
N THR A 39 1.05 -9.43 20.91
CA THR A 39 -0.14 -9.12 20.10
C THR A 39 -0.10 -9.65 18.67
N LEU A 40 1.07 -10.03 18.14
CA LEU A 40 1.20 -10.60 16.78
C LEU A 40 1.46 -12.11 16.77
N GLU A 41 2.15 -12.67 17.77
CA GLU A 41 2.30 -14.13 17.90
C GLU A 41 1.05 -14.83 18.49
N ALA A 42 0.14 -14.08 19.13
CA ALA A 42 -1.11 -14.64 19.65
C ALA A 42 -2.20 -14.88 18.57
N ARG A 43 -1.96 -14.56 17.29
CA ARG A 43 -2.93 -14.81 16.20
C ARG A 43 -2.90 -16.25 15.65
N GLY A 44 -2.43 -17.21 16.45
CA GLY A 44 -2.70 -18.63 16.29
C GLY A 44 -4.11 -18.98 16.79
N LYS A 45 -5.10 -19.01 15.87
CA LYS A 45 -6.47 -19.51 16.06
C LYS A 45 -7.21 -19.00 17.32
N LYS A 46 -8.12 -18.03 17.14
CA LYS A 46 -9.34 -17.95 17.96
C LYS A 46 -10.46 -17.17 17.28
N ASP A 47 -11.58 -17.87 17.13
CA ASP A 47 -12.90 -17.35 16.79
C ASP A 47 -13.32 -16.22 17.74
N PHE A 48 -13.39 -14.97 17.28
CA PHE A 48 -13.94 -13.81 18.01
C PHE A 48 -14.05 -12.66 16.97
N PHE A 49 -15.16 -12.23 16.36
CA PHE A 49 -16.57 -12.19 16.69
C PHE A 49 -17.45 -12.46 15.45
N LYS A 50 -18.36 -13.43 15.56
CA LYS A 50 -19.66 -13.34 14.88
C LYS A 50 -20.54 -12.39 15.68
N GLY A 51 -20.76 -11.18 15.17
CA GLY A 51 -21.81 -10.30 15.71
C GLY A 51 -21.44 -8.83 15.85
N ALA A 52 -21.21 -8.13 14.75
CA ALA A 52 -21.33 -6.66 14.73
C ALA A 52 -21.68 -6.08 13.34
N PHE A 53 -22.10 -6.90 12.37
CA PHE A 53 -22.61 -6.41 11.09
C PHE A 53 -24.12 -6.49 11.05
N ASN A 54 -24.76 -5.58 11.77
CA ASN A 54 -26.13 -5.20 11.47
C ASN A 54 -26.29 -3.69 11.66
N LYS A 55 -26.62 -3.03 10.54
CA LYS A 55 -27.29 -1.71 10.47
C LYS A 55 -26.51 -0.50 11.03
N ILE A 56 -25.95 0.34 10.14
CA ILE A 56 -26.60 1.56 9.65
C ILE A 56 -25.70 2.32 8.67
N THR A 57 -26.36 2.73 7.59
CA THR A 57 -26.03 3.66 6.52
C THR A 57 -25.50 5.02 6.98
N LYS A 58 -24.34 5.43 6.45
CA LYS A 58 -24.12 6.73 5.77
C LYS A 58 -22.86 6.62 4.91
N LYS A 59 -23.04 6.67 3.59
CA LYS A 59 -21.92 6.83 2.63
C LYS A 59 -21.12 8.06 3.07
N GLY A 60 -19.85 7.88 3.41
CA GLY A 60 -18.90 8.99 3.40
C GLY A 60 -18.86 9.51 1.97
N GLN A 61 -19.55 10.61 1.70
CA GLN A 61 -19.55 11.24 0.39
C GLN A 61 -18.33 12.15 0.32
N CYS A 62 -17.44 11.89 -0.64
CA CYS A 62 -16.45 12.86 -1.09
C CYS A 62 -17.23 14.07 -1.63
N LYS A 63 -17.38 15.14 -0.83
CA LYS A 63 -18.17 16.31 -1.22
C LYS A 63 -17.46 17.06 -2.35
N ASN A 64 -18.15 17.22 -3.47
CA ASN A 64 -17.80 18.15 -4.53
C ASN A 64 -18.13 19.59 -4.10
N THR A 65 -17.13 20.45 -3.99
CA THR A 65 -17.36 21.89 -4.14
C THR A 65 -17.47 22.16 -5.64
N GLN A 66 -18.69 22.33 -6.13
CA GLN A 66 -18.96 22.79 -7.50
C GLN A 66 -18.72 24.30 -7.57
N ASN A 67 -17.72 24.71 -8.35
CA ASN A 67 -17.80 25.96 -9.10
C ASN A 67 -17.66 25.54 -10.56
N GLU A 68 -18.79 25.55 -11.27
CA GLU A 68 -18.84 25.40 -12.73
C GLU A 68 -18.20 26.64 -13.35
N LEU A 69 -17.02 26.44 -13.95
CA LEU A 69 -16.59 27.22 -15.09
C LEU A 69 -16.58 26.24 -16.26
N GLN A 70 -17.66 26.27 -17.05
CA GLN A 70 -17.75 25.58 -18.32
C GLN A 70 -16.68 26.15 -19.27
N SER A 71 -15.59 25.43 -19.41
CA SER A 71 -14.65 25.59 -20.52
C SER A 71 -15.00 24.54 -21.57
N ASN A 72 -15.70 24.99 -22.61
CA ASN A 72 -15.94 24.22 -23.82
C ASN A 72 -14.63 24.15 -24.61
N SER A 73 -13.81 23.14 -24.34
CA SER A 73 -12.75 22.70 -25.25
C SER A 73 -13.04 21.28 -25.66
N GLN A 74 -13.15 21.03 -26.97
CA GLN A 74 -13.17 19.69 -27.56
C GLN A 74 -11.86 18.96 -27.19
N SER A 75 -11.83 18.34 -26.01
CA SER A 75 -10.70 17.51 -25.59
C SER A 75 -10.82 16.17 -26.30
N SER A 76 -9.83 15.78 -27.09
CA SER A 76 -9.61 14.37 -27.40
C SER A 76 -9.59 13.61 -26.08
N SER A 77 -10.52 12.68 -25.87
CA SER A 77 -10.59 11.94 -24.61
C SER A 77 -9.28 11.17 -24.39
N SER A 78 -8.71 11.31 -23.19
CA SER A 78 -7.44 10.67 -22.83
C SER A 78 -7.53 9.14 -22.96
N ASN A 79 -6.39 8.48 -23.16
CA ASN A 79 -6.35 7.01 -23.26
C ASN A 79 -6.93 6.33 -22.01
N LEU A 80 -6.59 6.84 -20.82
CA LEU A 80 -7.12 6.36 -19.55
C LEU A 80 -8.64 6.55 -19.46
N GLU A 81 -9.19 7.66 -19.96
CA GLU A 81 -10.63 7.89 -20.01
C GLU A 81 -11.32 6.89 -20.95
N ASN A 82 -10.71 6.61 -22.11
CA ASN A 82 -11.23 5.63 -23.06
C ASN A 82 -11.20 4.21 -22.47
N LEU A 83 -10.10 3.80 -21.85
CA LEU A 83 -9.99 2.52 -21.16
C LEU A 83 -11.01 2.41 -20.02
N TRP A 84 -11.15 3.45 -19.20
CA TRP A 84 -12.12 3.52 -18.10
C TRP A 84 -13.56 3.26 -18.56
N LYS A 85 -13.98 3.89 -19.67
CA LYS A 85 -15.32 3.71 -20.23
C LYS A 85 -15.62 2.26 -20.59
N THR A 86 -14.59 1.46 -20.93
CA THR A 86 -14.76 0.04 -21.25
C THR A 86 -14.87 -0.87 -20.03
N VAL A 87 -14.56 -0.38 -18.83
CA VAL A 87 -14.61 -1.21 -17.60
C VAL A 87 -16.05 -1.44 -17.19
N PRO A 88 -16.55 -2.70 -17.10
CA PRO A 88 -17.89 -2.98 -16.62
C PRO A 88 -18.09 -2.52 -15.17
N GLU A 89 -19.30 -2.08 -14.81
CA GLU A 89 -19.59 -1.58 -13.46
C GLU A 89 -19.24 -2.59 -12.35
N VAL A 90 -19.46 -3.89 -12.58
CA VAL A 90 -19.10 -4.97 -11.64
C VAL A 90 -17.59 -5.13 -11.42
N LYS A 91 -16.76 -4.59 -12.32
CA LYS A 91 -15.30 -4.54 -12.21
C LYS A 91 -14.79 -3.16 -11.74
N ARG A 92 -15.71 -2.25 -11.37
CA ARG A 92 -15.39 -0.98 -10.74
C ARG A 92 -15.53 -1.10 -9.22
N VAL A 93 -14.48 -0.73 -8.48
CA VAL A 93 -14.50 -0.71 -7.02
C VAL A 93 -14.94 0.66 -6.54
N ALA A 94 -16.04 0.72 -5.80
CA ALA A 94 -16.56 1.96 -5.22
C ALA A 94 -15.85 2.31 -3.90
N THR A 95 -15.93 3.56 -3.48
CA THR A 95 -15.44 4.01 -2.16
C THR A 95 -16.05 3.20 -1.01
N GLY A 96 -15.20 2.85 -0.04
CA GLY A 96 -15.53 2.00 1.10
C GLY A 96 -15.65 0.52 0.75
N ARG A 97 -15.09 0.08 -0.39
CA ARG A 97 -15.13 -1.32 -0.82
C ARG A 97 -13.73 -1.81 -1.16
N THR A 98 -13.57 -3.11 -0.97
CA THR A 98 -12.41 -3.91 -1.39
C THR A 98 -12.90 -5.01 -2.33
N ARG A 99 -12.09 -5.35 -3.33
CA ARG A 99 -12.33 -6.52 -4.19
C ARG A 99 -11.02 -7.15 -4.60
N LYS A 100 -11.01 -8.49 -4.62
CA LYS A 100 -10.00 -9.32 -5.28
C LYS A 100 -10.61 -9.94 -6.54
N TYR A 101 -9.81 -10.02 -7.59
CA TYR A 101 -10.14 -10.62 -8.86
C TYR A 101 -9.05 -11.61 -9.24
N GLU A 102 -9.45 -12.78 -9.73
CA GLU A 102 -8.55 -13.70 -10.42
C GLU A 102 -8.48 -13.30 -11.90
N LEU A 103 -7.27 -13.36 -12.45
CA LEU A 103 -6.99 -13.05 -13.84
C LEU A 103 -7.18 -14.29 -14.70
N ASP A 104 -7.91 -14.13 -15.81
CA ASP A 104 -8.00 -15.16 -16.84
C ASP A 104 -6.91 -14.89 -17.88
N PRO A 105 -5.93 -15.79 -18.06
CA PRO A 105 -4.87 -15.59 -19.06
C PRO A 105 -5.41 -15.54 -20.51
N ASN A 106 -6.61 -16.08 -20.75
CA ASN A 106 -7.19 -16.16 -22.09
C ASN A 106 -8.06 -14.97 -22.46
N THR A 107 -8.49 -14.18 -21.49
CA THR A 107 -9.48 -13.12 -21.69
C THR A 107 -8.92 -11.78 -21.24
N PRO A 108 -8.89 -10.75 -22.11
CA PRO A 108 -8.54 -9.40 -21.69
C PRO A 108 -9.52 -8.92 -20.61
N GLN A 109 -8.98 -8.35 -19.53
CA GLN A 109 -9.75 -7.94 -18.36
C GLN A 109 -9.31 -6.57 -17.88
N ARG A 110 -10.26 -5.79 -17.36
CA ARG A 110 -9.99 -4.48 -16.79
C ARG A 110 -10.69 -4.31 -15.46
N PHE A 111 -10.00 -3.68 -14.52
CA PHE A 111 -10.48 -3.38 -13.18
C PHE A 111 -10.13 -1.95 -12.87
N ALA A 112 -11.02 -1.23 -12.19
CA ALA A 112 -10.77 0.17 -11.98
C ALA A 112 -11.46 0.74 -10.75
N THR A 113 -10.98 1.90 -10.34
CA THR A 113 -11.66 2.76 -9.38
C THR A 113 -11.47 4.23 -9.75
N THR A 114 -12.34 5.10 -9.26
CA THR A 114 -12.37 6.51 -9.61
C THR A 114 -12.80 7.35 -8.41
N GLU A 115 -12.76 8.68 -8.49
CA GLU A 115 -13.11 9.59 -7.40
C GLU A 115 -12.16 9.46 -6.20
N PHE A 116 -10.90 9.10 -6.46
CA PHE A 116 -9.98 8.79 -5.37
C PHE A 116 -9.38 10.02 -4.67
N PHE A 117 -9.63 11.24 -5.16
CA PHE A 117 -9.19 12.44 -4.44
C PHE A 117 -9.93 12.55 -3.09
N GLY A 118 -9.18 12.61 -1.99
CA GLY A 118 -9.73 12.47 -0.63
C GLY A 118 -9.96 11.00 -0.22
N CYS A 119 -9.35 10.06 -0.94
CA CYS A 119 -9.34 8.64 -0.63
C CYS A 119 -7.91 8.09 -0.67
N THR A 120 -7.71 6.99 0.05
CA THR A 120 -6.54 6.11 -0.07
C THR A 120 -6.93 4.93 -0.95
N ILE A 121 -6.16 4.70 -2.02
CA ILE A 121 -6.34 3.53 -2.90
C ILE A 121 -5.18 2.58 -2.66
N VAL A 122 -5.53 1.33 -2.40
CA VAL A 122 -4.59 0.22 -2.28
C VAL A 122 -4.80 -0.70 -3.45
N THR A 123 -3.81 -0.84 -4.32
CA THR A 123 -3.84 -1.80 -5.42
C THR A 123 -2.72 -2.80 -5.23
N VAL A 124 -3.02 -4.10 -5.34
CA VAL A 124 -2.01 -5.17 -5.38
C VAL A 124 -2.27 -6.06 -6.58
N MET A 125 -1.22 -6.41 -7.31
CA MET A 125 -1.35 -7.08 -8.59
C MET A 125 -0.16 -7.99 -8.89
N ASP A 126 -0.44 -9.11 -9.54
CA ASP A 126 0.54 -9.99 -10.19
C ASP A 126 -0.09 -10.63 -11.43
N GLY A 127 0.56 -11.64 -12.01
CA GLY A 127 0.06 -12.34 -13.21
C GLY A 127 -1.16 -13.24 -12.98
N ARG A 128 -1.70 -13.29 -11.76
CA ARG A 128 -2.81 -14.18 -11.39
C ARG A 128 -3.94 -13.44 -10.68
N ASN A 129 -3.65 -12.37 -9.95
CA ASN A 129 -4.60 -11.70 -9.10
C ASN A 129 -4.48 -10.17 -9.18
N VAL A 130 -5.62 -9.50 -8.99
CA VAL A 130 -5.72 -8.06 -8.77
C VAL A 130 -6.57 -7.81 -7.54
N PHE A 131 -6.06 -7.03 -6.61
CA PHE A 131 -6.80 -6.49 -5.47
C PHE A 131 -6.88 -4.97 -5.59
N ILE A 132 -8.06 -4.42 -5.37
CA ILE A 132 -8.28 -2.97 -5.27
C ILE A 132 -9.10 -2.71 -4.01
N GLY A 133 -8.53 -1.93 -3.10
CA GLY A 133 -9.19 -1.32 -1.96
C GLY A 133 -9.32 0.18 -2.16
N HIS A 134 -10.53 0.71 -1.96
CA HIS A 134 -10.81 2.13 -2.07
C HIS A 134 -11.40 2.63 -0.74
N PHE A 135 -10.63 3.41 0.00
CA PHE A 135 -10.99 3.86 1.34
C PHE A 135 -11.04 5.39 1.41
N ALA A 136 -12.12 5.97 1.96
CA ALA A 136 -12.20 7.42 2.16
C ALA A 136 -11.17 7.88 3.21
N GLU A 137 -10.48 9.00 3.00
CA GLU A 137 -9.50 9.54 3.97
C GLU A 137 -10.14 10.01 5.27
N GLU A 138 -11.43 10.34 5.24
CA GLU A 138 -12.21 10.69 6.42
C GLU A 138 -13.49 9.87 6.44
N ASN A 139 -13.78 9.28 7.59
CA ASN A 139 -15.04 8.60 7.84
C ASN A 139 -15.55 8.97 9.25
N HIS A 140 -16.62 8.31 9.70
CA HIS A 140 -17.17 8.54 11.03
C HIS A 140 -16.27 8.04 12.18
N CYS A 141 -15.25 7.23 11.87
CA CYS A 141 -14.27 6.69 12.82
C CYS A 141 -13.05 7.61 12.97
N GLY A 142 -12.74 8.44 11.98
CA GLY A 142 -11.62 9.38 12.04
C GLY A 142 -10.95 9.63 10.70
N LYS A 143 -9.71 10.11 10.76
CA LYS A 143 -8.85 10.35 9.61
C LYS A 143 -8.00 9.11 9.33
N LEU A 144 -8.28 8.47 8.20
CA LEU A 144 -7.92 7.10 7.89
C LEU A 144 -6.41 6.82 8.02
N LEU A 145 -5.53 7.70 7.55
CA LEU A 145 -4.07 7.50 7.60
C LEU A 145 -3.37 8.12 8.82
N THR A 146 -4.09 8.83 9.69
CA THR A 146 -3.47 9.53 10.85
C THR A 146 -3.91 9.00 12.21
N ASP A 147 -4.83 8.02 12.20
CA ASP A 147 -5.33 7.32 13.37
C ASP A 147 -5.11 5.81 13.20
N GLU A 148 -4.18 5.26 13.99
CA GLU A 148 -3.76 3.84 13.91
C GLU A 148 -4.94 2.88 14.11
N ALA A 149 -5.85 3.21 15.04
CA ALA A 149 -7.02 2.38 15.30
C ALA A 149 -7.97 2.36 14.08
N THR A 150 -8.12 3.48 13.37
CA THR A 150 -8.86 3.52 12.12
C THR A 150 -8.16 2.73 11.01
N VAL A 151 -6.83 2.83 10.88
CA VAL A 151 -6.06 2.03 9.89
C VAL A 151 -6.28 0.53 10.14
N GLU A 152 -6.07 0.08 11.38
CA GLU A 152 -6.17 -1.32 11.77
C GLU A 152 -7.59 -1.86 11.51
N ASN A 153 -8.62 -1.17 12.01
CA ASN A 153 -9.98 -1.72 11.99
C ASN A 153 -10.71 -1.52 10.66
N VAL A 154 -10.35 -0.51 9.86
CA VAL A 154 -11.09 -0.17 8.63
C VAL A 154 -10.36 -0.59 7.37
N ILE A 155 -9.02 -0.49 7.35
CA ILE A 155 -8.24 -0.86 6.17
C ILE A 155 -7.66 -2.25 6.33
N ILE A 156 -6.84 -2.47 7.37
CA ILE A 156 -6.13 -3.73 7.57
C ILE A 156 -7.14 -4.86 7.79
N GLY A 157 -8.13 -4.68 8.65
CA GLY A 157 -9.17 -5.69 8.87
C GLY A 157 -9.94 -6.08 7.60
N GLU A 158 -10.12 -5.16 6.65
CA GLU A 158 -10.70 -5.48 5.34
C GLU A 158 -9.69 -6.20 4.42
N MET A 159 -8.42 -5.79 4.45
CA MET A 159 -7.33 -6.42 3.71
C MET A 159 -7.04 -7.84 4.19
N GLU A 160 -7.12 -8.14 5.49
CA GLU A 160 -6.82 -9.45 6.06
C GLU A 160 -7.68 -10.57 5.47
N ASN A 161 -8.88 -10.27 4.96
CA ASN A 161 -9.71 -11.22 4.23
C ASN A 161 -9.09 -11.71 2.90
N TYR A 162 -8.07 -10.99 2.39
CA TYR A 162 -7.45 -11.22 1.08
C TYR A 162 -5.91 -11.31 1.13
N PHE A 163 -5.28 -10.97 2.26
CA PHE A 163 -3.81 -10.88 2.43
C PHE A 163 -3.27 -11.90 3.44
N ASN A 164 -3.90 -13.06 3.56
CA ASN A 164 -3.33 -14.16 4.35
C ASN A 164 -2.00 -14.66 3.73
N PRO A 165 -1.08 -15.22 4.54
CA PRO A 165 0.20 -15.73 4.04
C PRO A 165 0.01 -16.69 2.85
N GLY A 166 0.68 -16.40 1.74
CA GLY A 166 0.60 -17.17 0.49
C GLY A 166 -0.49 -16.73 -0.48
N ALA A 167 -1.29 -15.73 -0.13
CA ALA A 167 -2.24 -15.12 -1.07
C ALA A 167 -1.56 -14.38 -2.23
N TRP A 168 -0.32 -13.94 -2.00
CA TRP A 168 0.49 -13.14 -2.92
C TRP A 168 1.92 -13.68 -2.96
N SER A 169 2.60 -13.39 -4.06
CA SER A 169 3.98 -13.80 -4.29
C SER A 169 4.96 -12.68 -3.94
N SER A 170 6.23 -13.05 -3.83
CA SER A 170 7.31 -12.08 -3.68
C SER A 170 7.44 -11.14 -4.89
N GLU A 171 6.89 -11.53 -6.05
CA GLU A 171 6.90 -10.74 -7.29
C GLU A 171 5.64 -9.86 -7.45
N SER A 172 4.68 -9.97 -6.52
CA SER A 172 3.48 -9.14 -6.55
C SER A 172 3.82 -7.69 -6.24
N MET A 173 3.21 -6.77 -6.98
CA MET A 173 3.45 -5.34 -6.88
C MET A 173 2.28 -4.66 -6.18
N ALA A 174 2.58 -3.75 -5.26
CA ALA A 174 1.58 -2.98 -4.54
C ALA A 174 1.79 -1.47 -4.73
N TYR A 175 0.68 -0.75 -4.89
CA TYR A 175 0.64 0.70 -4.93
C TYR A 175 -0.35 1.22 -3.89
N ILE A 176 0.14 2.08 -2.99
CA ILE A 176 -0.66 2.84 -2.05
C ILE A 176 -0.69 4.29 -2.53
N LEU A 177 -1.83 4.70 -3.08
CA LEU A 177 -2.06 6.07 -3.52
C LEU A 177 -2.78 6.85 -2.44
N TYR A 178 -2.26 8.02 -2.09
CA TYR A 178 -2.79 8.83 -0.98
C TYR A 178 -2.60 10.34 -1.22
N LYS A 179 -3.33 11.18 -0.48
CA LYS A 179 -3.05 12.62 -0.42
C LYS A 179 -1.99 12.91 0.64
N PRO A 180 -0.93 13.67 0.31
CA PRO A 180 -0.11 14.29 1.35
C PRO A 180 -0.99 15.16 2.26
N GLN A 181 -1.11 14.80 3.53
CA GLN A 181 -1.70 15.66 4.54
C GLN A 181 -0.59 16.58 5.07
N GLY A 182 -0.90 17.85 5.34
CA GLY A 182 0.06 18.89 5.75
C GLY A 182 0.71 18.72 7.13
N GLY A 183 0.98 17.49 7.57
CA GLY A 183 1.69 17.13 8.80
C GLY A 183 2.41 15.81 8.62
N ALA A 184 3.74 15.84 8.55
CA ALA A 184 4.56 14.74 8.05
C ALA A 184 4.61 13.49 8.95
N SER A 185 4.28 13.60 10.24
CA SER A 185 4.59 12.52 11.21
C SER A 185 3.52 11.42 11.31
N ARG A 186 2.22 11.75 11.29
CA ARG A 186 1.16 10.74 11.53
C ARG A 186 0.72 10.01 10.27
N THR A 187 0.77 10.68 9.11
CA THR A 187 0.52 10.03 7.82
C THR A 187 1.57 8.98 7.50
N ALA A 188 2.81 9.15 7.98
CA ALA A 188 3.86 8.13 7.86
C ALA A 188 3.46 6.84 8.59
N THR A 189 2.98 6.93 9.84
CA THR A 189 2.58 5.75 10.63
C THR A 189 1.53 4.89 9.95
N GLY A 190 0.43 5.48 9.46
CA GLY A 190 -0.61 4.71 8.79
C GLY A 190 -0.14 4.07 7.48
N LEU A 191 0.74 4.75 6.73
CA LEU A 191 1.35 4.20 5.51
C LEU A 191 2.33 3.06 5.83
N ASP A 192 3.09 3.17 6.91
CA ASP A 192 4.00 2.13 7.39
C ASP A 192 3.22 0.88 7.82
N MET A 193 2.12 1.04 8.57
CA MET A 193 1.24 -0.08 8.95
C MET A 193 0.71 -0.84 7.72
N LEU A 194 0.24 -0.13 6.69
CA LEU A 194 -0.23 -0.76 5.45
C LEU A 194 0.89 -1.49 4.72
N LYS A 195 2.10 -0.92 4.71
CA LYS A 195 3.25 -1.54 4.10
C LYS A 195 3.67 -2.81 4.84
N ASP A 196 3.71 -2.78 6.16
CA ASP A 196 4.04 -3.93 6.99
C ASP A 196 3.01 -5.05 6.82
N GLU A 197 1.72 -4.72 6.72
CA GLU A 197 0.66 -5.70 6.45
C GLU A 197 0.84 -6.40 5.10
N MET A 198 1.17 -5.67 4.03
CA MET A 198 1.43 -6.27 2.73
C MET A 198 2.67 -7.16 2.74
N VAL A 199 3.73 -6.75 3.44
CA VAL A 199 4.95 -7.56 3.59
C VAL A 199 4.65 -8.84 4.38
N ARG A 200 3.86 -8.75 5.45
CA ARG A 200 3.37 -9.91 6.21
C ARG A 200 2.54 -10.87 5.34
N GLY A 201 1.78 -10.33 4.39
CA GLY A 201 1.03 -11.08 3.39
C GLY A 201 1.89 -11.79 2.33
N GLY A 202 3.20 -11.53 2.27
CA GLY A 202 4.17 -12.21 1.40
C GLY A 202 4.83 -11.32 0.34
N LEU A 203 4.49 -10.02 0.28
CA LEU A 203 5.14 -9.11 -0.67
C LEU A 203 6.55 -8.75 -0.23
N ARG A 204 7.44 -8.52 -1.20
CA ARG A 204 8.74 -7.89 -0.90
C ARG A 204 8.56 -6.42 -0.55
N LYS A 205 9.37 -5.94 0.41
CA LYS A 205 9.29 -4.55 0.90
C LYS A 205 9.53 -3.52 -0.22
N GLU A 206 10.41 -3.85 -1.17
CA GLU A 206 10.71 -3.06 -2.36
C GLU A 206 9.56 -2.99 -3.36
N ASN A 207 8.65 -3.97 -3.35
CA ASN A 207 7.51 -4.03 -4.27
C ASN A 207 6.28 -3.26 -3.76
N VAL A 208 6.34 -2.75 -2.53
CA VAL A 208 5.31 -1.88 -1.95
C VAL A 208 5.65 -0.41 -2.18
N GLN A 209 4.98 0.18 -3.16
CA GLN A 209 5.16 1.55 -3.63
C GLN A 209 4.13 2.48 -3.01
N ILE A 210 4.59 3.42 -2.18
CA ILE A 210 3.75 4.49 -1.64
C ILE A 210 3.92 5.70 -2.56
N LYS A 211 2.85 6.17 -3.17
CA LYS A 211 2.89 7.33 -4.08
C LYS A 211 1.83 8.35 -3.69
N PRO A 212 2.23 9.60 -3.40
CA PRO A 212 1.25 10.65 -3.30
C PRO A 212 0.65 10.86 -4.69
N TYR A 213 -0.66 10.97 -4.75
CA TYR A 213 -1.30 11.39 -5.98
C TYR A 213 -0.98 12.87 -6.24
N ALA A 214 -0.88 13.27 -7.50
CA ALA A 214 -0.56 14.64 -7.88
C ALA A 214 -1.75 15.54 -7.51
N ALA A 215 -1.78 16.02 -6.26
CA ALA A 215 -2.67 17.09 -5.85
C ALA A 215 -2.29 18.32 -6.66
N VAL A 216 -2.96 18.55 -7.79
CA VAL A 216 -2.49 19.55 -8.73
C VAL A 216 -2.55 20.93 -8.08
N GLY A 217 -1.41 21.61 -8.07
CA GLY A 217 -1.26 22.99 -7.60
C GLY A 217 -2.12 23.94 -8.43
N GLY A 218 -3.40 24.05 -8.09
CA GLY A 218 -4.31 25.07 -8.60
C GLY A 218 -4.94 24.81 -9.97
N ALA A 219 -4.44 23.88 -10.78
CA ALA A 219 -5.02 23.57 -12.09
C ALA A 219 -5.24 22.06 -12.22
N MET A 220 -6.47 21.56 -12.09
CA MET A 220 -6.75 20.15 -12.36
C MET A 220 -6.21 19.79 -13.74
N ALA A 221 -5.17 18.94 -13.81
CA ALA A 221 -4.79 18.32 -15.06
C ALA A 221 -6.05 17.57 -15.53
N ASP A 222 -6.54 17.98 -16.70
CA ASP A 222 -7.86 17.66 -17.23
C ASP A 222 -8.12 16.14 -17.22
N THR A 223 -8.90 15.69 -16.23
CA THR A 223 -9.55 14.37 -16.25
C THR A 223 -11.05 14.60 -16.27
N SER A 224 -11.59 15.09 -17.39
CA SER A 224 -13.05 15.19 -17.56
C SER A 224 -13.74 13.85 -17.27
N GLY A 225 -14.74 13.85 -16.37
CA GLY A 225 -15.33 12.66 -15.74
C GLY A 225 -14.97 12.50 -14.25
N PRO A 226 -15.43 11.45 -13.55
CA PRO A 226 -15.21 11.30 -12.10
C PRO A 226 -13.73 11.47 -11.75
N LYS A 227 -13.46 12.39 -10.82
CA LYS A 227 -12.14 13.02 -10.62
C LYS A 227 -11.12 11.99 -10.13
N GLY A 228 -10.02 11.81 -10.86
CA GLY A 228 -8.98 10.81 -10.56
C GLY A 228 -9.42 9.38 -10.88
N LYS A 229 -8.62 8.66 -11.68
CA LYS A 229 -8.85 7.26 -12.06
C LYS A 229 -7.62 6.40 -11.79
N VAL A 230 -7.89 5.18 -11.33
CA VAL A 230 -6.95 4.08 -11.23
C VAL A 230 -7.49 2.93 -12.06
N LEU A 231 -6.64 2.35 -12.91
CA LEU A 231 -7.04 1.27 -13.81
C LEU A 231 -5.93 0.22 -13.89
N VAL A 232 -6.31 -1.05 -13.78
CA VAL A 232 -5.48 -2.20 -14.11
C VAL A 232 -6.00 -2.77 -15.43
N ASP A 233 -5.14 -2.80 -16.45
CA ASP A 233 -5.40 -3.39 -17.76
C ASP A 233 -4.62 -4.70 -17.88
N TRP A 234 -5.33 -5.79 -18.14
CA TRP A 234 -4.78 -7.12 -18.39
C TRP A 234 -5.10 -7.50 -19.83
N THR A 235 -4.08 -7.56 -20.66
CA THR A 235 -4.22 -7.82 -22.10
C THR A 235 -3.41 -9.05 -22.49
N LYS A 236 -3.73 -9.62 -23.65
CA LYS A 236 -3.00 -10.77 -24.20
C LYS A 236 -1.92 -10.26 -25.15
N ASN A 237 -0.70 -10.79 -25.03
CA ASN A 237 0.38 -10.48 -25.96
C ASN A 237 0.21 -11.27 -27.27
N GLN A 238 0.71 -10.72 -28.38
CA GLN A 238 0.57 -11.35 -29.70
C GLN A 238 1.29 -12.69 -29.79
N GLY A 239 2.41 -12.85 -29.06
CA GLY A 239 3.21 -14.06 -28.98
C GLY A 239 2.79 -15.10 -27.96
N GLY A 240 1.77 -14.83 -27.15
CA GLY A 240 1.44 -15.65 -25.98
C GLY A 240 1.76 -14.95 -24.67
N GLY A 241 1.21 -15.48 -23.57
CA GLY A 241 1.24 -14.79 -22.28
C GLY A 241 0.40 -13.50 -22.26
N ASN A 242 0.68 -12.64 -21.29
CA ASN A 242 -0.15 -11.48 -20.98
C ASN A 242 0.69 -10.25 -20.61
N HIS A 243 0.07 -9.09 -20.75
CA HIS A 243 0.62 -7.82 -20.32
C HIS A 243 -0.28 -7.21 -19.25
N LEU A 244 0.33 -6.78 -18.14
CA LEU A 244 -0.32 -6.04 -17.09
C LEU A 244 0.17 -4.60 -17.11
N ALA A 245 -0.75 -3.64 -17.24
CA ALA A 245 -0.48 -2.21 -17.09
C ALA A 245 -1.33 -1.61 -15.97
N TYR A 246 -0.70 -0.81 -15.11
CA TYR A 246 -1.37 -0.08 -14.05
C TYR A 246 -1.28 1.42 -14.30
N TYR A 247 -2.43 2.07 -14.39
CA TYR A 247 -2.56 3.50 -14.59
C TYR A 247 -3.09 4.16 -13.33
N ALA A 248 -2.52 5.30 -12.99
CA ALA A 248 -3.09 6.22 -12.02
C ALA A 248 -2.88 7.64 -12.53
N GLU A 249 -3.96 8.44 -12.53
CA GLU A 249 -3.99 9.87 -12.91
C GLU A 249 -3.70 10.23 -14.36
N SER A 250 -2.88 9.45 -15.07
CA SER A 250 -2.38 9.81 -16.39
C SER A 250 -2.43 8.65 -17.36
N ASP A 251 -2.31 8.98 -18.64
CA ASP A 251 -2.22 8.00 -19.74
C ASP A 251 -0.90 7.21 -19.73
N ARG A 252 0.08 7.63 -18.91
CA ARG A 252 1.32 6.89 -18.72
C ARG A 252 1.14 5.90 -17.56
N PRO A 253 1.31 4.59 -17.79
CA PRO A 253 1.20 3.62 -16.72
C PRO A 253 2.35 3.76 -15.71
N LEU A 254 2.03 3.58 -14.43
CA LEU A 254 2.98 3.55 -13.32
C LEU A 254 3.71 2.21 -13.20
N TYR A 255 3.12 1.15 -13.74
CA TYR A 255 3.68 -0.19 -13.79
C TYR A 255 3.27 -0.87 -15.08
N GLN A 256 4.21 -1.60 -15.67
CA GLN A 256 4.01 -2.45 -16.82
C GLN A 256 4.87 -3.70 -16.65
N GLN A 257 4.30 -4.88 -16.89
CA GLN A 257 5.03 -6.14 -16.82
C GLN A 257 4.39 -7.17 -17.74
N ASN A 258 5.23 -7.92 -18.45
CA ASN A 258 4.81 -9.08 -19.21
C ASN A 258 4.85 -10.32 -18.32
N PHE A 259 3.91 -11.23 -18.56
CA PHE A 259 3.77 -12.50 -17.87
C PHE A 259 3.69 -13.64 -18.87
N ASP A 260 4.29 -14.78 -18.52
CA ASP A 260 4.14 -16.03 -19.28
C ASP A 260 2.70 -16.58 -19.19
N ALA A 261 2.44 -17.69 -19.89
CA ALA A 261 1.12 -18.33 -19.88
C ALA A 261 0.70 -18.89 -18.51
N GLN A 262 1.63 -19.00 -17.56
CA GLN A 262 1.41 -19.48 -16.20
C GLN A 262 1.29 -18.31 -15.19
N GLY A 263 1.36 -17.07 -15.66
CA GLY A 263 1.25 -15.87 -14.82
C GLY A 263 2.51 -15.57 -14.03
N ASN A 264 3.69 -16.01 -14.48
CA ASN A 264 4.98 -15.62 -13.90
C ASN A 264 5.59 -14.45 -14.67
N PRO A 265 6.25 -13.51 -13.99
CA PRO A 265 6.81 -12.33 -14.65
C PRO A 265 7.99 -12.68 -15.56
N CYS A 266 7.97 -12.16 -16.79
CA CYS A 266 9.09 -12.21 -17.72
C CYS A 266 10.25 -11.33 -17.19
N ALA A 267 11.35 -11.95 -16.75
CA ALA A 267 12.45 -11.24 -16.10
C ALA A 267 13.39 -10.55 -17.10
N GLY A 268 13.03 -9.37 -17.63
CA GLY A 268 13.94 -8.53 -18.41
C GLY A 268 14.56 -9.17 -19.66
N ILE A 269 14.00 -10.28 -20.14
CA ILE A 269 14.42 -10.98 -21.34
C ILE A 269 13.61 -10.41 -22.51
N ALA A 270 14.24 -10.30 -23.68
CA ALA A 270 13.60 -9.82 -24.90
C ALA A 270 12.24 -10.52 -25.11
N GLU A 271 11.24 -9.79 -25.62
CA GLU A 271 9.85 -10.25 -25.77
C GLU A 271 9.72 -11.65 -26.41
N GLU A 272 10.70 -12.06 -27.22
CA GLU A 272 10.78 -13.36 -27.89
C GLU A 272 10.90 -14.59 -26.94
N GLU A 273 11.41 -14.46 -25.71
CA GLU A 273 11.53 -15.61 -24.78
C GLU A 273 10.31 -15.85 -23.90
N CYS A 274 9.30 -14.97 -23.93
CA CYS A 274 8.05 -15.17 -23.19
C CYS A 274 6.94 -15.86 -23.99
N GLU A 275 7.26 -16.28 -25.22
CA GLU A 275 6.34 -16.91 -26.18
C GLU A 275 6.39 -18.45 -26.16
N SER A 276 7.36 -19.06 -25.46
CA SER A 276 7.56 -20.52 -25.36
C SER A 276 6.94 -21.14 -24.12
#